data_AF-A0A0D0CCZ1-F1
#
_entry.id   AF-A0A0D0CCZ1-F1
#
_cell.length_a   1.000
_cell.length_b   1.000
_cell.length_c   1.000
_cell.angle_alpha   90.00
_cell.angle_beta   90.00
_cell.angle_gamma   90.00
#
_symmetry.space_group_name_H-M   'P 1'
#
loop_
_entity.id
_entity.type
_entity.pdbx_description
1 polymer ?
#
loop_
_entity_poly.entity_id
_entity_poly.type
_entity_poly.pdbx_seq_one_letter_code
_entity_poly.pdbx_strand_id
1 'polypeptide(L)'
;MGSVLGLVRVGLYGSLLLSSFILFALSCARINYTLHLPRGDPLNGGRNFYDPVVPELIVTMPLTMFWSGLMLFMFFSNAVKLPFPRMYGDELIGLAILWFLWIGGAAAASNLWGDLSFCQQFQACQILSALEAFAWLGWLVLTAMIIISVVVIVRSKSDGGQGLAEPLAVGV
;
A
#
# COMPACT_ATOMS: atom_id res chain seq x y z
N MET A 1 -16.03 -21.79 -5.55
CA MET A 1 -14.92 -20.93 -6.00
C MET A 1 -14.97 -19.51 -5.42
N GLY A 2 -16.17 -18.94 -5.16
CA GLY A 2 -16.30 -17.59 -4.59
C GLY A 2 -15.79 -17.40 -3.15
N SER A 3 -15.96 -18.38 -2.26
CA SER A 3 -15.54 -18.25 -0.84
C SER A 3 -14.03 -18.22 -0.64
N VAL A 4 -13.27 -19.08 -1.34
CA VAL A 4 -11.80 -19.12 -1.25
C VAL A 4 -11.18 -17.84 -1.80
N LEU A 5 -11.68 -17.34 -2.94
CA LEU A 5 -11.21 -16.10 -3.53
C LEU A 5 -11.51 -14.89 -2.63
N GLY A 6 -12.69 -14.84 -2.02
CA GLY A 6 -13.05 -13.83 -1.03
C GLY A 6 -12.10 -13.82 0.17
N LEU A 7 -11.80 -15.00 0.74
CA LEU A 7 -10.85 -15.11 1.86
C LEU A 7 -9.43 -14.68 1.49
N VAL A 8 -8.94 -15.04 0.30
CA VAL A 8 -7.64 -14.59 -0.20
C VAL A 8 -7.61 -13.06 -0.32
N ARG A 9 -8.68 -12.45 -0.84
CA ARG A 9 -8.80 -10.99 -0.95
C ARG A 9 -8.80 -10.30 0.41
N VAL A 10 -9.52 -10.85 1.39
CA VAL A 10 -9.51 -10.34 2.78
C VAL A 10 -8.11 -10.42 3.37
N GLY A 11 -7.40 -11.53 3.16
CA GLY A 11 -6.01 -11.68 3.59
C GLY A 11 -5.08 -10.65 2.97
N LEU A 12 -5.22 -10.38 1.66
CA LEU A 12 -4.40 -9.41 0.93
C LEU A 12 -4.71 -7.96 1.33
N TYR A 13 -5.99 -7.60 1.50
CA TYR A 13 -6.35 -6.28 2.03
C TYR A 13 -5.91 -6.10 3.48
N GLY A 14 -5.98 -7.16 4.30
CA GLY A 14 -5.50 -7.16 5.68
C GLY A 14 -3.98 -6.98 5.77
N SER A 15 -3.21 -7.67 4.93
CA SER A 15 -1.76 -7.49 4.88
C SER A 15 -1.37 -6.10 4.38
N LEU A 16 -2.09 -5.56 3.40
CA LEU A 16 -1.90 -4.20 2.89
C LEU A 16 -2.25 -3.13 3.95
N LEU A 17 -3.31 -3.34 4.73
CA LEU A 17 -3.68 -2.45 5.84
C LEU A 17 -2.59 -2.43 6.92
N LEU A 18 -2.06 -3.60 7.28
CA LEU A 18 -0.98 -3.71 8.27
C LEU A 18 0.31 -3.07 7.75
N SER A 19 0.72 -3.37 6.51
CA SER A 19 1.94 -2.81 5.92
C SER A 19 1.86 -1.30 5.76
N SER A 20 0.71 -0.77 5.33
CA SER A 20 0.49 0.68 5.23
C SER A 20 0.52 1.39 6.58
N PHE A 21 -0.05 0.78 7.64
CA PHE A 21 0.06 1.31 8.99
C PHE A 21 1.51 1.37 9.50
N ILE A 22 2.27 0.28 9.29
CA ILE A 22 3.69 0.22 9.67
C ILE A 22 4.48 1.30 8.93
N LEU A 23 4.31 1.41 7.59
CA LEU A 23 4.96 2.43 6.78
C LEU A 23 4.60 3.84 7.22
N PHE A 24 3.34 4.09 7.56
CA PHE A 24 2.89 5.40 8.05
C PHE A 24 3.60 5.77 9.34
N ALA A 25 3.65 4.86 10.31
CA ALA A 25 4.32 5.09 11.60
C ALA A 25 5.82 5.34 11.43
N LEU A 26 6.49 4.52 10.61
CA LEU A 26 7.92 4.67 10.31
C LEU A 26 8.21 5.98 9.55
N SER A 27 7.35 6.38 8.62
CA SER A 27 7.49 7.63 7.86
C SER A 27 7.32 8.85 8.76
N CYS A 28 6.35 8.82 9.67
CA CYS A 28 6.18 9.84 10.71
C CYS A 28 7.39 9.93 11.65
N ALA A 29 7.96 8.79 12.06
CA ALA A 29 9.17 8.77 12.86
C ALA A 29 10.37 9.36 12.08
N ARG A 30 10.49 9.02 10.80
CA ARG A 30 11.58 9.49 9.93
C ARG A 30 11.51 11.00 9.71
N ILE A 31 10.35 11.56 9.35
CA ILE A 31 10.23 13.00 9.11
C ILE A 31 10.52 13.80 10.37
N ASN A 32 10.09 13.31 11.54
CA ASN A 32 10.39 13.96 12.81
C ASN A 32 11.91 13.96 13.10
N TYR A 33 12.57 12.83 12.85
CA TYR A 33 14.02 12.71 13.02
C TYR A 33 14.82 13.59 12.03
N THR A 34 14.42 13.67 10.76
CA THR A 34 15.14 14.50 9.76
C THR A 34 14.96 16.01 10.00
N LEU A 35 13.84 16.41 10.60
CA LEU A 35 13.57 17.80 10.96
C LEU A 35 14.15 18.19 12.34
N HIS A 36 14.44 17.22 13.20
CA HIS A 36 14.97 17.44 14.55
C HIS A 36 16.16 16.50 14.82
N LEU A 37 17.26 16.69 14.11
CA LEU A 37 18.45 15.86 14.33
C LEU A 37 18.99 16.05 15.76
N PRO A 38 19.29 14.95 16.48
CA PRO A 38 19.99 15.02 17.75
C PRO A 38 21.36 15.68 17.59
N ARG A 39 21.78 16.44 18.61
CA ARG A 39 23.11 17.07 18.61
C ARG A 39 24.19 15.99 18.60
N GLY A 40 25.13 16.09 17.65
CA GLY A 40 26.23 15.15 17.49
C GLY A 40 25.98 14.02 16.48
N ASP A 41 24.81 13.98 15.84
CA ASP A 41 24.55 13.06 14.75
C ASP A 41 25.34 13.46 13.49
N PRO A 42 26.16 12.57 12.89
CA PRO A 42 26.94 12.90 11.70
C PRO A 42 26.08 13.01 10.43
N LEU A 43 24.80 12.60 10.47
CA LEU A 43 23.91 12.63 9.32
C LEU A 43 23.74 14.06 8.79
N ASN A 44 23.94 14.26 7.49
CA ASN A 44 23.91 15.58 6.83
C ASN A 44 24.75 16.65 7.55
N GLY A 45 25.89 16.25 8.13
CA GLY A 45 26.75 17.16 8.90
C GLY A 45 26.06 17.74 10.15
N GLY A 46 25.09 17.01 10.73
CA GLY A 46 24.32 17.43 11.88
C GLY A 46 23.29 18.52 11.60
N ARG A 47 22.94 18.73 10.33
CA ARG A 47 21.95 19.74 9.92
C ARG A 47 20.63 19.10 9.54
N ASN A 48 19.55 19.66 10.08
CA ASN A 48 18.18 19.31 9.70
C ASN A 48 17.98 19.42 8.19
N PHE A 49 17.28 18.46 7.60
CA PHE A 49 16.97 18.44 6.17
C PHE A 49 15.60 17.84 5.92
N TYR A 50 15.07 18.13 4.73
CA TYR A 50 13.79 17.62 4.28
C TYR A 50 14.01 16.49 3.28
N ASP A 51 13.47 15.31 3.58
CA ASP A 51 13.45 14.17 2.68
C ASP A 51 12.12 14.18 1.91
N PRO A 52 12.13 14.44 0.58
CA PRO A 52 10.90 14.58 -0.21
C PRO A 52 10.15 13.27 -0.43
N VAL A 53 10.77 12.11 -0.19
CA VAL A 53 10.11 10.80 -0.36
C VAL A 53 9.14 10.51 0.80
N VAL A 54 9.54 10.90 2.01
CA VAL A 54 8.76 10.67 3.24
C VAL A 54 7.35 11.30 3.21
N PRO A 55 7.13 12.57 2.81
CA PRO A 55 5.79 13.15 2.73
C PRO A 55 4.90 12.47 1.68
N GLU A 56 5.44 11.99 0.56
CA GLU A 56 4.69 11.22 -0.44
C GLU A 56 4.15 9.93 0.17
N LEU A 57 5.00 9.19 0.90
CA LEU A 57 4.61 7.99 1.61
C LEU A 57 3.57 8.30 2.70
N ILE A 58 3.74 9.39 3.46
CA ILE A 58 2.78 9.83 4.49
C ILE A 58 1.40 10.13 3.90
N VAL A 59 1.30 10.63 2.67
CA VAL A 59 0.00 10.86 2.01
C VAL A 59 -0.58 9.56 1.44
N THR A 60 0.28 8.72 0.88
CA THR A 60 -0.13 7.47 0.23
C THR A 60 -0.64 6.43 1.24
N MET A 61 -0.05 6.34 2.42
CA MET A 61 -0.43 5.33 3.41
C MET A 61 -1.86 5.52 3.97
N PRO A 62 -2.32 6.71 4.40
CA PRO A 62 -3.68 6.94 4.83
C PRO A 62 -4.72 6.67 3.74
N LEU A 63 -4.42 7.03 2.48
CA LEU A 63 -5.29 6.69 1.34
C LEU A 63 -5.42 5.17 1.18
N THR A 64 -4.30 4.45 1.32
CA THR A 64 -4.27 2.99 1.27
C THR A 64 -5.02 2.36 2.45
N MET A 65 -4.84 2.89 3.66
CA MET A 65 -5.54 2.44 4.87
C MET A 65 -7.04 2.68 4.76
N PHE A 66 -7.45 3.85 4.27
CA PHE A 66 -8.86 4.17 4.03
C PHE A 66 -9.47 3.21 3.02
N TRP A 67 -8.81 2.99 1.88
CA TRP A 67 -9.30 2.08 0.85
C TRP A 67 -9.38 0.62 1.32
N SER A 68 -8.30 0.10 1.90
CA SER A 68 -8.26 -1.27 2.41
C SER A 68 -9.25 -1.48 3.57
N GLY A 69 -9.36 -0.52 4.48
CA GLY A 69 -10.35 -0.52 5.56
C GLY A 69 -11.78 -0.51 5.03
N LEU A 70 -12.07 0.33 4.03
CA LEU A 70 -13.38 0.37 3.35
C LEU A 70 -13.73 -0.99 2.73
N MET A 71 -12.79 -1.60 1.99
CA MET A 71 -13.00 -2.90 1.33
C MET A 71 -13.21 -4.04 2.34
N LEU A 72 -12.43 -4.08 3.42
CA LEU A 72 -12.61 -5.05 4.51
C LEU A 72 -13.93 -4.84 5.23
N PHE A 73 -14.27 -3.58 5.54
CA PHE A 73 -15.52 -3.24 6.20
C PHE A 73 -16.74 -3.66 5.38
N MET A 74 -16.72 -3.41 4.06
CA MET A 74 -17.77 -3.87 3.16
C MET A 74 -17.88 -5.39 3.15
N PHE A 75 -16.76 -6.12 3.12
CA PHE A 75 -16.77 -7.59 3.14
C PHE A 75 -17.43 -8.18 4.39
N PHE A 76 -17.16 -7.61 5.58
CA PHE A 76 -17.74 -8.08 6.83
C PHE A 76 -19.15 -7.52 7.10
N SER A 77 -19.47 -6.35 6.56
CA SER A 77 -20.73 -5.64 6.85
C SER A 77 -21.71 -5.75 5.68
N ASN A 78 -22.46 -6.85 5.62
CA ASN A 78 -23.56 -7.05 4.66
C ASN A 78 -24.70 -5.99 4.82
N ALA A 79 -24.72 -5.24 5.91
CA ALA A 79 -25.72 -4.21 6.19
C ALA A 79 -25.49 -2.90 5.41
N VAL A 80 -24.29 -2.69 4.87
CA VAL A 80 -23.89 -1.40 4.30
C VAL A 80 -24.08 -1.41 2.79
N LYS A 81 -25.24 -0.90 2.35
CA LYS A 81 -25.58 -0.70 0.95
C LYS A 81 -25.03 0.63 0.45
N LEU A 82 -23.71 0.74 0.31
CA LEU A 82 -23.10 1.90 -0.35
C LEU A 82 -23.36 1.82 -1.86
N PRO A 83 -23.62 2.96 -2.53
CA PRO A 83 -23.80 2.99 -3.98
C PRO A 83 -22.49 2.69 -4.75
N PHE A 84 -21.33 2.89 -4.12
CA PHE A 84 -19.99 2.71 -4.69
C PHE A 84 -19.00 2.37 -3.57
N PRO A 85 -17.96 1.53 -3.78
CA PRO A 85 -17.64 0.68 -4.94
C PRO A 85 -18.40 -0.66 -4.87
N ARG A 86 -19.12 -1.02 -5.94
CA ARG A 86 -19.93 -2.27 -5.99
C ARG A 86 -19.45 -3.23 -7.06
N MET A 87 -18.69 -2.75 -8.03
CA MET A 87 -18.26 -3.51 -9.19
C MET A 87 -16.76 -3.82 -9.14
N TYR A 88 -16.35 -4.91 -9.79
CA TYR A 88 -14.92 -5.23 -9.97
C TYR A 88 -14.16 -4.13 -10.72
N GLY A 89 -14.84 -3.38 -11.62
CA GLY A 89 -14.26 -2.20 -12.27
C GLY A 89 -13.90 -1.08 -11.29
N ASP A 90 -14.76 -0.79 -10.32
CA ASP A 90 -14.54 0.25 -9.31
C ASP A 90 -13.35 -0.09 -8.42
N GLU A 91 -13.27 -1.36 -8.03
CA GLU A 91 -12.15 -1.89 -7.25
C GLU A 91 -10.83 -1.76 -8.01
N LEU A 92 -10.83 -2.12 -9.29
CA LEU A 92 -9.64 -2.05 -10.14
C LEU A 92 -9.14 -0.62 -10.33
N ILE A 93 -10.03 0.36 -10.46
CA ILE A 93 -9.67 1.79 -10.55
C ILE A 93 -8.97 2.23 -9.26
N GLY A 94 -9.54 1.91 -8.10
CA GLY A 94 -8.91 2.25 -6.82
C GLY A 94 -7.56 1.57 -6.62
N LEU A 95 -7.45 0.28 -6.96
CA LEU A 95 -6.19 -0.45 -6.92
C LEU A 95 -5.15 0.13 -7.89
N ALA A 96 -5.55 0.56 -9.09
CA ALA A 96 -4.64 1.17 -10.07
C ALA A 96 -4.10 2.52 -9.58
N ILE A 97 -4.95 3.37 -8.99
CA ILE A 97 -4.50 4.65 -8.40
C ILE A 97 -3.48 4.40 -7.28
N LEU A 98 -3.79 3.48 -6.36
CA LEU A 98 -2.88 3.11 -5.28
C LEU A 98 -1.58 2.50 -5.83
N TRP A 99 -1.65 1.69 -6.88
CA TRP A 99 -0.48 1.09 -7.51
C TRP A 99 0.51 2.15 -8.02
N PHE A 100 0.01 3.21 -8.67
CA PHE A 100 0.86 4.31 -9.14
C PHE A 100 1.46 5.13 -7.99
N LEU A 101 0.71 5.35 -6.91
CA LEU A 101 1.23 6.05 -5.74
C LEU A 101 2.32 5.23 -5.02
N TRP A 102 2.13 3.92 -4.91
CA TRP A 102 3.11 3.04 -4.27
C TRP A 102 4.38 2.85 -5.09
N ILE A 103 4.29 2.71 -6.41
CA ILE A 103 5.49 2.61 -7.25
C ILE A 103 6.27 3.92 -7.28
N GLY A 104 5.59 5.07 -7.25
CA GLY A 104 6.22 6.39 -7.12
C GLY A 104 7.10 6.46 -5.88
N GLY A 105 6.52 6.18 -4.72
CA GLY A 105 7.23 6.21 -3.44
C GLY A 105 8.37 5.19 -3.35
N ALA A 106 8.15 3.97 -3.86
CA ALA A 106 9.18 2.93 -3.86
C ALA A 106 10.35 3.29 -4.80
N ALA A 107 10.06 3.77 -6.01
CA ALA A 107 11.09 4.16 -6.97
C ALA A 107 11.87 5.40 -6.50
N ALA A 108 11.18 6.38 -5.93
CA ALA A 108 11.80 7.57 -5.37
C ALA A 108 12.70 7.22 -4.17
N ALA A 109 12.25 6.34 -3.28
CA ALA A 109 13.04 5.82 -2.16
C ALA A 109 14.33 5.13 -2.65
N SER A 110 14.21 4.16 -3.57
CA SER A 110 15.36 3.42 -4.09
C SER A 110 16.36 4.31 -4.84
N ASN A 111 15.90 5.35 -5.54
CA ASN A 111 16.78 6.28 -6.25
C ASN A 111 17.49 7.26 -5.30
N LEU A 112 16.80 7.75 -4.27
CA LEU A 112 17.35 8.77 -3.37
C LEU A 112 18.24 8.17 -2.28
N TRP A 113 17.85 7.04 -1.69
CA TRP A 113 18.58 6.42 -0.60
C TRP A 113 19.69 5.48 -1.08
N GLY A 114 19.51 4.84 -2.23
CA GLY A 114 20.51 3.97 -2.85
C GLY A 114 20.88 2.76 -1.98
N ASP A 115 22.15 2.34 -2.05
CA ASP A 115 22.63 1.20 -1.28
C ASP A 115 22.84 1.56 0.20
N LEU A 116 21.96 1.04 1.07
CA LEU A 116 21.97 1.25 2.52
C LEU A 116 22.76 0.17 3.28
N SER A 117 23.43 -0.77 2.60
CA SER A 117 24.11 -1.90 3.25
C SER A 117 25.29 -1.46 4.14
N PHE A 118 25.97 -0.38 3.77
CA PHE A 118 27.15 0.11 4.48
C PHE A 118 26.86 0.75 5.85
N CYS A 119 25.61 1.18 6.11
CA CYS A 119 25.23 1.93 7.31
C CYS A 119 24.33 1.18 8.29
N GLN A 120 24.12 -0.13 8.11
CA GLN A 120 23.19 -0.94 8.91
C GLN A 120 23.48 -0.98 10.42
N GLN A 121 24.67 -0.53 10.85
CA GLN A 121 25.00 -0.35 12.26
C GLN A 121 24.21 0.79 12.94
N PHE A 122 23.68 1.74 12.17
CA PHE A 122 22.92 2.88 12.66
C PHE A 122 21.42 2.65 12.51
N GLN A 123 20.66 2.92 13.57
CA GLN A 123 19.19 2.76 13.59
C GLN A 123 18.50 3.57 12.48
N ALA A 124 19.01 4.74 12.14
CA ALA A 124 18.47 5.56 11.05
C ALA A 124 18.49 4.84 9.69
N CYS A 125 19.55 4.09 9.41
CA CYS A 125 19.72 3.35 8.17
C CYS A 125 18.87 2.07 8.15
N GLN A 126 18.69 1.41 9.30
CA GLN A 126 17.77 0.29 9.45
C GLN A 126 16.31 0.71 9.19
N ILE A 127 15.90 1.89 9.67
CA ILE A 127 14.56 2.44 9.40
C ILE A 127 14.36 2.70 7.90
N LEU A 128 15.37 3.23 7.21
CA LEU A 128 15.30 3.47 5.76
C LEU A 128 15.16 2.16 4.98
N SER A 129 15.97 1.16 5.32
CA SER A 129 15.90 -0.17 4.72
C SER A 129 14.53 -0.83 4.96
N ALA A 130 13.97 -0.69 6.18
CA ALA A 130 12.63 -1.17 6.47
C ALA A 130 11.56 -0.42 5.64
N LEU A 131 11.64 0.91 5.55
CA LEU A 131 10.72 1.71 4.73
C LEU A 131 10.74 1.27 3.27
N GLU A 132 11.92 1.11 2.68
CA GLU A 132 12.07 0.66 1.29
C GLU A 132 11.52 -0.76 1.09
N ALA A 133 11.87 -1.69 1.98
CA ALA A 133 11.40 -3.07 1.89
C ALA A 133 9.87 -3.17 1.98
N PHE A 134 9.25 -2.47 2.93
CA PHE A 134 7.80 -2.46 3.06
C PHE A 134 7.12 -1.74 1.90
N ALA A 135 7.72 -0.69 1.33
CA ALA A 135 7.20 -0.01 0.14
C ALA A 135 7.13 -0.97 -1.06
N TRP A 136 8.21 -1.70 -1.34
CA TRP A 136 8.23 -2.71 -2.40
C TRP A 136 7.29 -3.88 -2.12
N LEU A 137 7.23 -4.37 -0.87
CA LEU A 137 6.33 -5.45 -0.51
C LEU A 137 4.85 -5.08 -0.70
N GLY A 138 4.42 -3.88 -0.29
CA GLY A 138 3.04 -3.47 -0.50
C GLY A 138 2.71 -3.22 -1.98
N TRP A 139 3.67 -2.74 -2.78
CA TRP A 139 3.51 -2.66 -4.23
C TRP A 139 3.35 -4.05 -4.88
N LEU A 140 4.11 -5.06 -4.43
CA LEU A 140 3.95 -6.44 -4.89
C LEU A 140 2.57 -7.01 -4.53
N VAL A 141 2.08 -6.72 -3.32
CA VAL A 141 0.72 -7.11 -2.89
C VAL A 141 -0.33 -6.46 -3.78
N LEU A 142 -0.23 -5.15 -4.05
CA LEU A 142 -1.13 -4.45 -4.97
C LEU A 142 -1.10 -5.06 -6.38
N THR A 143 0.09 -5.39 -6.88
CA THR A 143 0.26 -6.03 -8.20
C THR A 143 -0.44 -7.40 -8.23
N ALA A 144 -0.25 -8.21 -7.19
CA ALA A 144 -0.94 -9.50 -7.07
C ALA A 144 -2.47 -9.33 -7.05
N MET A 145 -2.99 -8.34 -6.32
CA MET A 145 -4.42 -8.03 -6.27
C MET A 145 -4.99 -7.59 -7.62
N ILE A 146 -4.25 -6.75 -8.37
CA ILE A 146 -4.63 -6.35 -9.73
C ILE A 146 -4.67 -7.58 -10.64
N ILE A 147 -3.64 -8.44 -10.62
CA ILE A 147 -3.59 -9.66 -11.43
C ILE A 147 -4.80 -10.56 -11.12
N ILE A 148 -5.09 -10.81 -9.84
CA ILE A 148 -6.24 -11.62 -9.43
C ILE A 148 -7.54 -11.02 -9.97
N SER A 149 -7.71 -9.70 -9.84
CA SER A 149 -8.92 -9.00 -10.30
C SER A 149 -9.08 -9.09 -11.82
N VAL A 150 -7.99 -8.89 -12.58
CA VAL A 150 -7.99 -9.04 -14.04
C VAL A 150 -8.30 -10.47 -14.46
N VAL A 151 -7.72 -11.48 -13.82
CA VAL A 151 -8.00 -12.90 -14.12
C VAL A 151 -9.48 -13.23 -13.92
N VAL A 152 -10.10 -12.71 -12.85
CA VAL A 152 -11.54 -12.91 -12.59
C VAL A 152 -12.38 -12.25 -13.69
N ILE A 153 -12.09 -11.00 -14.03
CA ILE A 153 -12.79 -10.25 -15.09
C ILE A 153 -12.68 -10.97 -16.45
N VAL A 154 -11.48 -11.44 -16.81
CA VAL A 154 -11.23 -12.14 -18.08
C VAL A 154 -11.97 -13.47 -18.14
N ARG A 155 -11.95 -14.25 -17.05
CA ARG A 155 -12.67 -15.53 -16.98
C ARG A 155 -14.17 -15.34 -17.09
N SER A 156 -14.74 -14.39 -16.35
CA SER A 156 -16.17 -14.10 -16.46
C SER A 156 -16.58 -13.70 -17.87
N LYS A 157 -15.79 -12.84 -18.52
CA LYS A 157 -16.07 -12.45 -19.91
C LYS A 157 -16.00 -13.65 -20.87
N SER A 158 -15.05 -14.56 -20.67
CA SER A 158 -14.95 -15.80 -21.45
C SER A 158 -16.16 -16.71 -21.28
N ASP A 159 -16.76 -16.73 -20.09
CA ASP A 159 -17.93 -17.54 -19.75
C ASP A 159 -19.26 -16.84 -20.13
N GLY A 160 -19.21 -15.70 -20.84
CA GLY A 160 -20.38 -14.93 -21.27
C GLY A 160 -20.95 -13.99 -20.20
N GLY A 161 -20.22 -13.77 -19.10
CA GLY A 161 -20.55 -12.83 -18.03
C GLY A 161 -20.23 -11.37 -18.36
N GLN A 162 -20.58 -10.47 -17.43
CA GLN A 162 -20.44 -9.02 -17.61
C GLN A 162 -19.07 -8.46 -17.19
N GLY A 163 -18.12 -9.31 -16.75
CA GLY A 163 -16.74 -8.96 -16.40
C GLY A 163 -16.62 -7.77 -15.44
N LEU A 164 -16.38 -6.58 -15.98
CA LEU A 164 -16.20 -5.34 -15.20
C LEU A 164 -17.43 -4.94 -14.39
N ALA A 165 -18.63 -5.22 -14.90
CA ALA A 165 -19.89 -4.87 -14.24
C ALA A 165 -20.37 -5.96 -13.26
N GLU A 166 -19.55 -7.00 -13.03
CA GLU A 166 -19.90 -8.01 -12.04
C GLU A 166 -19.92 -7.42 -10.63
N PRO A 167 -20.91 -7.81 -9.82
CA PRO A 167 -20.94 -7.42 -8.42
C PRO A 167 -19.74 -8.03 -7.70
N LEU A 168 -19.08 -7.22 -6.88
CA LEU A 168 -18.05 -7.68 -5.97
C LEU A 168 -18.60 -8.81 -5.09
N ALA A 169 -17.77 -9.83 -4.85
CA ALA A 169 -18.08 -10.89 -3.90
C ALA A 169 -17.98 -10.33 -2.47
N VAL A 170 -19.00 -9.59 -2.05
CA VAL A 170 -19.13 -9.00 -0.71
C VAL A 170 -19.97 -9.94 0.13
N GLY A 171 -19.36 -10.51 1.18
CA GLY A 171 -20.03 -11.38 2.15
C GLY A 171 -19.94 -12.89 1.87
N VAL A 172 -19.93 -13.65 2.97
CA VAL A 172 -20.32 -15.07 3.04
C VAL A 172 -21.77 -15.14 3.50
#